data_AF-A0A0J7JUI8-F1
#
_entry.id   AF-A0A0J7JUI8-F1
#
_cell.length_a   1.000
_cell.length_b   1.000
_cell.length_c   1.000
_cell.angle_alpha   90.00
_cell.angle_beta   90.00
_cell.angle_gamma   90.00
#
_symmetry.space_group_name_H-M   'P 1'
#
loop_
_entity.id
_entity.type
_entity.pdbx_description
1 polymer ?
#
loop_
_entity_poly.entity_id
_entity_poly.type
_entity_poly.pdbx_seq_one_letter_code
_entity_poly.pdbx_strand_id
1 'polypeptide(L)'
;LKLKRILRKAGAAKLSVPLVQSALANLAGKWSKFEEQHDRLLLKYGEMFGESEYNTLDFVSTVEMVYLQQRAKLLELEQTLTKSTAAEE
;
A
#
# COMPACT_ATOMS: atom_id res chain seq x y z
N LEU A 1 1.54 -0.97 9.62
CA LEU A 1 0.70 -1.59 10.70
C LEU A 1 -0.60 -2.25 10.21
N LYS A 2 -1.34 -1.73 9.21
CA LYS A 2 -2.61 -2.33 8.73
C LYS A 2 -2.44 -3.65 7.93
N LEU A 3 -1.38 -3.81 7.14
CA LEU A 3 -1.13 -5.06 6.37
C LEU A 3 -0.93 -6.27 7.29
N LYS A 4 -0.08 -6.12 8.33
CA LYS A 4 0.09 -7.11 9.42
C LYS A 4 -1.21 -7.46 10.15
N ARG A 5 -2.23 -6.60 10.11
CA ARG A 5 -3.52 -6.84 10.78
C ARG A 5 -4.49 -7.62 9.89
N ILE A 6 -4.48 -7.37 8.57
CA ILE A 6 -5.27 -8.13 7.59
C ILE A 6 -4.73 -9.57 7.51
N LEU A 7 -3.41 -9.74 7.42
CA LEU A 7 -2.76 -11.06 7.42
C LEU A 7 -2.99 -11.81 8.75
N ARG A 8 -2.93 -11.12 9.90
CA ARG A 8 -3.28 -11.75 11.20
C ARG A 8 -4.74 -12.14 11.31
N LYS A 9 -5.66 -11.31 10.82
CA LYS A 9 -7.10 -11.60 10.88
C LYS A 9 -7.50 -12.75 9.94
N ALA A 10 -6.82 -12.91 8.82
CA ALA A 10 -7.05 -14.02 7.92
C ALA A 10 -6.57 -15.36 8.52
N GLY A 11 -5.50 -15.34 9.32
CA GLY A 11 -4.82 -16.58 9.74
C GLY A 11 -4.10 -17.23 8.55
N ALA A 12 -3.02 -17.95 8.81
CA ALA A 12 -2.22 -18.58 7.75
C ALA A 12 -3.00 -19.57 6.85
N ALA A 13 -4.17 -20.05 7.33
CA ALA A 13 -5.01 -21.04 6.66
C ALA A 13 -6.11 -20.46 5.72
N LYS A 14 -6.26 -19.13 5.57
CA LYS A 14 -7.28 -18.51 4.69
C LYS A 14 -6.72 -17.44 3.75
N LEU A 15 -5.43 -17.50 3.44
CA LEU A 15 -4.86 -16.64 2.41
C LEU A 15 -5.28 -17.19 1.03
N SER A 16 -6.05 -16.39 0.29
CA SER A 16 -6.54 -16.73 -1.06
C SER A 16 -6.22 -15.61 -2.04
N VAL A 17 -6.10 -15.95 -3.32
CA VAL A 17 -5.88 -14.97 -4.41
C VAL A 17 -6.90 -13.81 -4.36
N PRO A 18 -8.22 -14.04 -4.22
CA PRO A 18 -9.19 -12.95 -4.12
C PRO A 18 -8.97 -12.01 -2.92
N LEU A 19 -8.50 -12.54 -1.80
CA LEU A 19 -8.19 -11.73 -0.62
C LEU A 19 -6.98 -10.83 -0.87
N VAL A 20 -5.95 -11.34 -1.55
CA VAL A 20 -4.77 -10.57 -1.93
C VAL A 20 -5.13 -9.47 -2.94
N GLN A 21 -5.95 -9.79 -3.95
CA GLN A 21 -6.47 -8.82 -4.90
C GLN A 21 -7.28 -7.70 -4.23
N SER A 22 -8.14 -8.07 -3.27
CA SER A 22 -8.88 -7.09 -2.46
C SER A 22 -7.95 -6.19 -1.64
N ALA A 23 -6.87 -6.75 -1.09
CA ALA A 23 -5.87 -5.97 -0.36
C ALA A 23 -5.09 -5.02 -1.28
N LEU A 24 -4.76 -5.45 -2.50
CA LEU A 24 -4.13 -4.61 -3.53
C LEU A 24 -5.04 -3.44 -3.93
N ALA A 25 -6.31 -3.69 -4.24
CA ALA A 25 -7.28 -2.65 -4.58
C ALA A 25 -7.43 -1.64 -3.43
N ASN A 26 -7.49 -2.11 -2.19
CA ASN A 26 -7.58 -1.24 -1.02
C ASN A 26 -6.30 -0.40 -0.81
N LEU A 27 -5.13 -0.97 -1.09
CA LEU A 27 -3.85 -0.27 -1.01
C LEU A 27 -3.76 0.82 -2.08
N ALA A 28 -4.11 0.51 -3.33
CA ALA A 28 -4.16 1.48 -4.43
C ALA A 28 -5.13 2.63 -4.14
N GLY A 29 -6.33 2.33 -3.61
CA GLY A 29 -7.30 3.36 -3.24
C GLY A 29 -6.83 4.28 -2.10
N LYS A 30 -5.96 3.81 -1.20
CA LYS A 30 -5.33 4.68 -0.18
C LYS A 30 -4.22 5.54 -0.77
N TRP A 31 -3.45 4.99 -1.70
CA TRP A 31 -2.39 5.72 -2.39
C TRP A 31 -2.97 6.87 -3.21
N SER A 32 -3.99 6.61 -4.02
CA SER A 32 -4.67 7.67 -4.80
C SER A 32 -5.26 8.78 -3.92
N LYS A 33 -5.84 8.43 -2.76
CA LYS A 33 -6.28 9.45 -1.78
C LYS A 33 -5.12 10.23 -1.18
N PHE A 34 -3.98 9.59 -0.94
CA PHE A 34 -2.79 10.27 -0.42
C PHE A 34 -2.26 11.28 -1.46
N GLU A 35 -2.10 10.87 -2.72
CA GLU A 35 -1.69 11.74 -3.82
C GLU A 35 -2.63 12.94 -3.96
N GLU A 36 -3.95 12.70 -3.99
CA GLU A 36 -4.93 13.78 -4.10
C GLU A 36 -4.83 14.79 -2.94
N GLN A 37 -4.64 14.30 -1.71
CA GLN A 37 -4.47 15.20 -0.56
C GLN A 37 -3.13 15.93 -0.60
N HIS A 38 -2.06 15.26 -1.04
CA HIS A 38 -0.74 15.87 -1.21
C HIS A 38 -0.79 17.03 -2.22
N ASP A 39 -1.39 16.79 -3.39
CA ASP A 39 -1.55 17.79 -4.45
C ASP A 39 -2.37 18.99 -3.97
N ARG A 40 -3.51 18.74 -3.27
CA ARG A 40 -4.32 19.80 -2.68
C ARG A 40 -3.53 20.65 -1.68
N LEU A 41 -2.62 20.03 -0.95
CA LEU A 41 -1.86 20.69 0.11
C LEU A 41 -0.75 21.55 -0.50
N LEU A 42 -0.05 21.06 -1.53
CA LEU A 42 0.89 21.87 -2.32
C LEU A 42 0.20 23.03 -3.02
N LEU A 43 -0.95 22.80 -3.64
CA LEU A 43 -1.72 23.84 -4.33
C LEU A 43 -2.18 24.95 -3.37
N LYS A 44 -2.56 24.58 -2.14
CA LYS A 44 -3.13 25.51 -1.15
C LYS A 44 -2.07 26.23 -0.31
N TYR A 45 -0.92 25.62 -0.07
CA TYR A 45 0.07 26.12 0.89
C TYR A 45 1.49 26.33 0.32
N GLY A 46 1.74 25.99 -0.95
CA GLY A 46 2.90 26.36 -1.79
C GLY A 46 4.17 26.80 -1.04
N GLU A 47 4.46 28.11 -1.05
CA GLU A 47 5.69 28.69 -0.50
C GLU A 47 5.84 28.53 1.03
N MET A 48 4.74 28.55 1.79
CA MET A 48 4.78 28.29 3.24
C MET A 48 4.96 26.80 3.58
N PHE A 49 4.87 25.92 2.58
CA PHE A 49 4.97 24.48 2.77
C PHE A 49 6.42 23.99 2.81
N GLY A 50 7.35 24.74 2.24
CA GLY A 50 8.76 24.40 2.13
C GLY A 50 9.44 24.13 3.48
N GLU A 51 9.04 24.86 4.53
CA GLU A 51 9.59 24.76 5.89
C GLU A 51 8.82 23.77 6.79
N SER A 52 7.70 23.22 6.32
CA SER A 52 6.90 22.29 7.12
C SER A 52 7.64 20.96 7.35
N GLU A 53 7.45 20.36 8.53
CA GLU A 53 7.97 19.01 8.85
C GLU A 53 7.57 17.96 7.80
N TYR A 54 6.44 18.16 7.12
CA TYR A 54 5.98 17.28 6.05
C TYR A 54 6.94 17.25 4.86
N ASN A 55 7.52 18.40 4.50
CA ASN A 55 8.47 18.52 3.40
C ASN A 55 9.91 18.22 3.86
N THR A 56 10.29 18.73 5.04
CA THR A 56 11.67 18.60 5.54
C THR A 56 12.02 17.21 6.05
N LEU A 57 11.02 16.39 6.45
CA LEU A 57 11.21 15.00 6.87
C LEU A 57 11.02 13.98 5.74
N ASP A 58 10.94 14.43 4.48
CA ASP A 58 10.79 13.55 3.31
C ASP A 58 9.62 12.56 3.46
N PHE A 59 8.50 13.06 3.99
CA PHE A 59 7.36 12.23 4.34
C PHE A 59 6.74 11.58 3.10
N VAL A 60 6.70 12.30 1.98
CA VAL A 60 6.15 11.82 0.71
C VAL A 60 6.92 10.60 0.23
N SER A 61 8.25 10.70 0.10
CA SER A 61 9.07 9.57 -0.35
C SER A 61 9.07 8.42 0.65
N THR A 62 8.97 8.69 1.95
CA THR A 62 8.76 7.64 2.97
C THR A 62 7.45 6.88 2.73
N VAL A 63 6.34 7.58 2.51
CA VAL A 63 5.03 6.95 2.26
C VAL A 63 5.03 6.19 0.93
N GLU A 64 5.63 6.77 -0.11
CA GLU A 64 5.80 6.13 -1.42
C GLU A 64 6.59 4.82 -1.32
N MET A 65 7.76 4.84 -0.66
CA MET A 65 8.58 3.66 -0.45
C MET A 65 7.80 2.57 0.30
N VAL A 66 7.05 2.94 1.33
CA VAL A 66 6.21 2.00 2.08
C VAL A 66 5.07 1.44 1.23
N TYR A 67 4.45 2.25 0.36
CA TYR A 67 3.44 1.81 -0.59
C TYR A 67 4.01 0.78 -1.57
N LEU A 68 5.14 1.10 -2.22
CA LEU A 68 5.82 0.21 -3.16
C LEU A 68 6.21 -1.12 -2.51
N GLN A 69 6.79 -1.08 -1.30
CA GLN A 69 7.16 -2.29 -0.55
C GLN A 69 5.94 -3.16 -0.19
N GLN A 70 4.83 -2.54 0.21
CA GLN A 70 3.59 -3.29 0.51
C GLN A 70 2.98 -3.88 -0.75
N ARG A 71 3.01 -3.14 -1.86
CA ARG A 71 2.48 -3.57 -3.15
C ARG A 71 3.27 -4.75 -3.71
N ALA A 72 4.61 -4.68 -3.68
CA ALA A 72 5.48 -5.76 -4.12
C ALA A 72 5.21 -7.06 -3.35
N LYS A 73 5.17 -6.99 -2.02
CA LYS A 73 4.90 -8.16 -1.16
C LYS A 73 3.54 -8.81 -1.44
N LEU A 74 2.52 -8.00 -1.73
CA LEU A 74 1.20 -8.53 -2.09
C LEU A 74 1.21 -9.20 -3.46
N LEU A 75 1.92 -8.65 -4.45
CA LEU A 75 2.08 -9.28 -5.77
C LEU A 75 2.86 -10.60 -5.69
N GLU A 76 3.94 -10.64 -4.93
CA GLU A 76 4.71 -11.88 -4.68
C GLU A 76 3.82 -12.96 -4.03
N LEU A 77 3.00 -12.56 -3.05
CA LEU A 77 2.06 -13.47 -2.39
C LEU A 77 0.98 -13.97 -3.36
N GLU A 78 0.42 -13.10 -4.20
CA GLU A 78 -0.54 -13.49 -5.23
C GLU A 78 0.06 -14.53 -6.18
N GLN A 79 1.27 -14.28 -6.70
CA GLN A 79 1.96 -15.20 -7.59
C GLN A 79 2.24 -16.56 -6.93
N THR A 80 2.63 -16.54 -5.65
CA THR A 80 2.90 -17.77 -4.88
C THR A 80 1.64 -18.59 -4.70
N LEU A 81 0.51 -17.95 -4.36
CA LEU A 81 -0.77 -18.62 -4.18
C LEU A 81 -1.29 -19.20 -5.51
N THR A 82 -1.20 -18.45 -6.60
CA THR A 82 -1.64 -18.91 -7.93
C THR A 82 -0.82 -20.11 -8.42
N LYS A 83 0.50 -20.11 -8.19
CA LYS A 83 1.36 -21.25 -8.53
C LYS A 83 1.04 -22.48 -7.68
N SER A 84 0.75 -22.31 -6.39
CA SER A 84 0.38 -23.41 -5.49
C SER A 84 -0.93 -24.07 -5.92
N THR A 85 -1.94 -23.27 -6.29
CA THR A 85 -3.23 -23.81 -6.77
C THR A 85 -3.09 -24.54 -8.11
N ALA A 86 -2.23 -24.07 -9.02
CA ALA A 86 -2.02 -24.71 -10.32
C ALA A 86 -1.16 -26.00 -10.25
N ALA A 87 -0.47 -26.25 -9.14
CA ALA A 87 0.32 -27.48 -8.92
C ALA A 87 -0.47 -28.59 -8.22
N GLU A 88 -1.66 -28.27 -7.69
CA GLU A 88 -2.59 -29.21 -7.05
C GLU A 88 -3.66 -29.74 -8.02
N GLU A 89 -3.78 -29.15 -9.23
CA GLU A 89 -4.61 -29.60 -10.36
C GLU A 89 -3.83 -30.50 -11.33
#